data_AF-A0A7H4L1E0-F1
#
_entry.id   AF-A0A7H4L1E0-F1
#
_cell.length_a   1.000
_cell.length_b   1.000
_cell.length_c   1.000
_cell.angle_alpha   90.00
_cell.angle_beta   90.00
_cell.angle_gamma   90.00
#
_symmetry.space_group_name_H-M   'P 1'
#
loop_
_entity.id
_entity.type
_entity.pdbx_description
1 polymer ?
#
loop_
_entity_poly.entity_id
_entity_poly.type
_entity_poly.pdbx_seq_one_letter_code
_entity_poly.pdbx_strand_id
1 'polypeptide(L)'
;GGHLTHGHKTSKKNVSASSIFWNSQPYTVNQKTCLIDYDNLDNLAIIHKPKIIIAGASAYPRFIDFKRFREICDHNNSILMSDVSHYSGLIAANLYPSPFEHSDIVTTTTHKTLRGPRGAMIFFRKKYEKAINSAVFPALQGGPHL
;
A
#
# COMPACT_ATOMS: atom_id res chain seq x y z
N GLY A 1 -6.39 3.00 10.77
CA GLY A 1 -5.08 2.47 11.15
C GLY A 1 -4.09 2.38 10.00
N GLY A 2 -4.08 3.33 9.06
CA GLY A 2 -3.10 3.38 7.97
C GLY A 2 -1.70 3.78 8.43
N HIS A 3 -0.79 4.04 7.51
CA HIS A 3 0.57 4.51 7.80
C HIS A 3 0.81 5.91 7.21
N LEU A 4 1.73 6.69 7.80
CA LEU A 4 2.03 8.06 7.35
C LEU A 4 2.46 8.12 5.87
N THR A 5 3.19 7.11 5.40
CA THR A 5 3.67 7.03 4.01
C THR A 5 2.57 6.79 2.99
N HIS A 6 1.35 6.46 3.41
CA HIS A 6 0.20 6.28 2.51
C HIS A 6 -0.48 7.62 2.18
N GLY A 7 -0.02 8.73 2.77
CA GLY A 7 -0.62 10.04 2.64
C GLY A 7 -1.35 10.45 3.92
N HIS A 8 -0.88 11.53 4.54
CA HIS A 8 -1.49 12.12 5.72
C HIS A 8 -1.43 13.64 5.65
N LYS A 9 -2.60 14.27 5.69
CA LYS A 9 -2.79 15.73 5.75
C LYS A 9 -3.83 16.06 6.82
N THR A 10 -3.65 17.19 7.48
CA THR A 10 -4.66 17.82 8.34
C THR A 10 -5.35 18.93 7.55
N SER A 11 -6.37 19.56 8.14
CA SER A 11 -7.03 20.72 7.52
C SER A 11 -6.10 21.90 7.24
N LYS A 12 -4.93 21.96 7.89
CA LYS A 12 -3.99 23.08 7.79
C LYS A 12 -2.66 22.72 7.12
N LYS A 13 -2.32 21.43 6.99
CA LYS A 13 -0.97 21.02 6.59
C LYS A 13 -0.93 19.64 5.95
N ASN A 14 -0.17 19.51 4.87
CA ASN A 14 0.31 18.22 4.37
C ASN A 14 1.45 17.73 5.27
N VAL A 15 1.21 16.66 6.03
CA VAL A 15 2.14 16.17 7.07
C VAL A 15 3.15 15.20 6.49
N SER A 16 2.69 14.27 5.64
CA SER A 16 3.56 13.30 5.00
C SER A 16 4.18 13.86 3.71
N ALA A 17 5.39 13.43 3.37
CA ALA A 17 5.97 13.70 2.04
C ALA A 17 5.04 13.21 0.91
N SER A 18 4.38 12.06 1.12
CA SER A 18 3.40 11.51 0.17
C SER A 18 2.26 12.51 -0.14
N SER A 19 1.76 13.23 0.87
CA SER A 19 0.73 14.26 0.67
C SER A 19 1.26 15.61 0.17
N ILE A 20 2.58 15.83 0.21
CA ILE A 20 3.22 17.04 -0.33
C ILE A 20 3.43 16.88 -1.84
N PHE A 21 3.97 15.74 -2.27
CA PHE A 21 4.30 15.48 -3.68
C PHE A 21 3.14 14.86 -4.47
N TRP A 22 2.17 14.22 -3.81
CA TRP A 22 0.99 13.63 -4.44
C TRP A 22 -0.30 14.07 -3.74
N ASN A 23 -1.40 14.09 -4.51
CA ASN A 23 -2.72 14.29 -3.95
C ASN A 23 -3.24 12.98 -3.35
N SER A 24 -3.29 12.92 -2.01
CA SER A 24 -3.81 11.76 -1.28
C SER A 24 -5.22 12.03 -0.76
N GLN A 25 -6.06 10.99 -0.84
CA GLN A 25 -7.40 10.94 -0.28
C GLN A 25 -7.55 9.66 0.55
N PRO A 26 -7.92 9.74 1.83
CA PRO A 26 -8.10 8.55 2.66
C PRO A 26 -9.44 7.87 2.36
N TYR A 27 -9.46 6.55 2.48
CA TYR A 27 -10.67 5.78 2.77
C TYR A 27 -10.69 5.40 4.26
N THR A 28 -11.86 5.09 4.79
CA THR A 28 -12.07 4.86 6.23
C THR A 28 -12.58 3.45 6.51
N VAL A 29 -12.58 3.10 7.80
CA VAL A 29 -13.31 1.94 8.29
C VAL A 29 -14.75 2.33 8.57
N ASN A 30 -15.66 1.36 8.51
CA ASN A 30 -17.00 1.50 9.06
C ASN A 30 -16.88 1.67 10.59
N GLN A 31 -17.46 2.74 11.14
CA GLN A 31 -17.29 3.08 12.56
C GLN A 31 -17.95 2.07 13.52
N LYS A 32 -18.93 1.29 13.06
CA LYS A 32 -19.63 0.29 13.88
C LYS A 32 -18.89 -1.05 13.89
N THR A 33 -18.45 -1.51 12.72
CA THR A 33 -17.81 -2.83 12.56
C THR A 33 -16.29 -2.77 12.70
N CYS A 34 -15.70 -1.57 12.59
CA CYS A 34 -14.26 -1.33 12.52
C CYS A 34 -13.56 -2.05 11.35
N LEU A 35 -14.32 -2.53 10.36
CA LEU A 35 -13.79 -3.12 9.13
C LEU A 35 -13.59 -2.03 8.06
N ILE A 36 -12.64 -2.22 7.15
CA ILE A 36 -12.51 -1.35 5.96
C ILE A 36 -13.86 -1.27 5.26
N ASP A 37 -14.31 -0.05 4.97
CA ASP A 37 -15.55 0.19 4.25
C ASP A 37 -15.25 0.17 2.74
N TYR A 38 -15.29 -1.05 2.16
CA TYR A 38 -14.93 -1.27 0.75
C TYR A 38 -15.91 -0.60 -0.22
N ASP A 39 -17.18 -0.49 0.14
CA ASP A 39 -18.19 0.13 -0.72
C ASP A 39 -18.01 1.65 -0.76
N ASN A 40 -17.74 2.27 0.40
CA ASN A 40 -17.34 3.67 0.43
C ASN A 40 -16.00 3.90 -0.30
N LEU A 41 -15.05 2.98 -0.20
CA LEU A 41 -13.78 3.04 -0.94
C LEU A 41 -14.03 3.03 -2.45
N ASP A 42 -14.89 2.15 -2.96
CA ASP A 42 -15.25 2.06 -4.38
C ASP A 42 -15.90 3.37 -4.87
N ASN A 43 -16.88 3.88 -4.12
CA ASN A 43 -17.52 5.17 -4.43
C ASN A 43 -16.51 6.33 -4.48
N LEU A 44 -15.58 6.39 -3.51
CA LEU A 44 -14.52 7.40 -3.51
C LEU A 44 -13.58 7.23 -4.70
N ALA A 45 -13.26 6.00 -5.10
CA ALA A 45 -12.42 5.74 -6.26
C ALA A 45 -13.06 6.24 -7.57
N ILE A 46 -14.37 6.06 -7.73
CA ILE A 46 -15.13 6.57 -8.90
C ILE A 46 -15.06 8.11 -8.96
N ILE A 47 -15.20 8.78 -7.81
CA ILE A 47 -15.21 10.24 -7.72
C ILE A 47 -13.80 10.81 -7.94
N HIS A 48 -12.79 10.25 -7.26
CA HIS A 48 -11.44 10.82 -7.22
C HIS A 48 -10.50 10.28 -8.29
N LYS A 49 -10.87 9.18 -8.98
CA LYS A 49 -10.11 8.52 -10.06
C LYS A 49 -8.63 8.32 -9.70
N PRO A 50 -8.34 7.62 -8.59
CA PRO A 50 -6.97 7.47 -8.11
C PRO A 50 -6.10 6.74 -9.13
N LYS A 51 -4.82 7.11 -9.24
CA LYS A 51 -3.85 6.36 -10.03
C LYS A 51 -3.35 5.12 -9.30
N ILE A 52 -3.31 5.17 -7.98
CA ILE A 52 -2.86 4.09 -7.11
C ILE A 52 -3.81 4.00 -5.92
N ILE A 53 -4.23 2.79 -5.58
CA ILE A 53 -4.93 2.48 -4.32
C ILE A 53 -4.00 1.63 -3.46
N ILE A 54 -3.88 1.99 -2.19
CA ILE A 54 -2.98 1.33 -1.24
C ILE A 54 -3.77 0.39 -0.32
N ALA A 55 -3.43 -0.90 -0.34
CA ALA A 55 -3.95 -1.92 0.56
C ALA A 55 -2.89 -2.25 1.62
N GLY A 56 -2.95 -1.58 2.77
CA GLY A 56 -1.97 -1.78 3.84
C GLY A 56 -2.34 -1.00 5.10
N ALA A 57 -1.88 -1.49 6.25
CA ALA A 57 -2.20 -0.87 7.53
C ALA A 57 -1.10 -1.14 8.57
N SER A 58 -0.98 -0.22 9.53
CA SER A 58 -0.11 -0.39 10.71
C SER A 58 -0.89 -0.92 11.91
N ALA A 59 -2.14 -0.49 12.04
CA ALA A 59 -3.01 -0.79 13.17
C ALA A 59 -4.39 -1.22 12.66
N TYR A 60 -4.43 -2.42 12.07
CA TYR A 60 -5.65 -3.06 11.61
C TYR A 60 -5.56 -4.57 11.90
N PRO A 61 -6.36 -5.10 12.85
CA PRO A 61 -6.20 -6.46 13.38
C PRO A 61 -6.98 -7.52 12.57
N ARG A 62 -7.43 -7.19 11.35
CA ARG A 62 -8.24 -8.06 10.50
C ARG A 62 -7.47 -8.38 9.22
N PHE A 63 -7.93 -9.43 8.53
CA PHE A 63 -7.44 -9.72 7.18
C PHE A 63 -7.92 -8.64 6.22
N ILE A 64 -7.01 -8.24 5.31
CA ILE A 64 -7.31 -7.35 4.21
C ILE A 64 -7.87 -8.20 3.06
N ASP A 65 -8.99 -7.77 2.50
CA ASP A 65 -9.56 -8.41 1.32
C ASP A 65 -8.89 -7.86 0.06
N PHE A 66 -7.74 -8.44 -0.28
CA PHE A 66 -6.97 -8.02 -1.46
C PHE A 66 -7.73 -8.22 -2.78
N LYS A 67 -8.66 -9.20 -2.82
CA LYS A 67 -9.49 -9.44 -3.99
C LYS A 67 -10.47 -8.27 -4.18
N ARG A 68 -11.15 -7.83 -3.12
CA ARG A 68 -12.04 -6.68 -3.19
C ARG A 68 -11.31 -5.40 -3.59
N PHE A 69 -10.08 -5.19 -3.10
CA PHE A 69 -9.23 -4.08 -3.57
C PHE A 69 -8.92 -4.17 -5.07
N ARG A 70 -8.65 -5.37 -5.59
CA ARG A 70 -8.37 -5.59 -7.01
C ARG A 70 -9.55 -5.23 -7.89
N GLU A 71 -10.74 -5.71 -7.54
CA GLU A 71 -11.99 -5.39 -8.25
C GLU A 71 -12.19 -3.88 -8.37
N ILE A 72 -12.00 -3.15 -7.26
CA ILE A 72 -12.14 -1.69 -7.23
C ILE A 72 -11.06 -1.01 -8.10
N CYS A 73 -9.83 -1.51 -8.07
CA CYS A 73 -8.76 -0.98 -8.91
C CYS A 73 -9.04 -1.24 -10.41
N ASP A 74 -9.60 -2.39 -10.77
CA ASP A 74 -9.95 -2.73 -12.15
C ASP A 74 -11.08 -1.84 -12.67
N HIS A 75 -12.11 -1.59 -11.85
CA HIS A 75 -13.20 -0.66 -12.19
C HIS A 75 -12.70 0.77 -12.46
N ASN A 76 -11.64 1.20 -11.77
CA ASN A 76 -11.14 2.58 -11.82
C ASN A 76 -9.83 2.74 -12.62
N ASN A 77 -9.32 1.66 -13.23
CA ASN A 77 -8.02 1.61 -13.91
C ASN A 77 -6.88 2.15 -13.03
N SER A 78 -6.87 1.73 -11.77
CA SER A 78 -5.86 2.09 -10.77
C SER A 78 -4.86 0.95 -10.57
N ILE A 79 -3.64 1.31 -10.16
CA ILE A 79 -2.64 0.34 -9.70
C ILE A 79 -2.99 -0.08 -8.27
N LEU A 80 -2.97 -1.39 -8.01
CA LEU A 80 -3.07 -1.91 -6.64
C LEU A 80 -1.67 -2.05 -6.03
N MET A 81 -1.37 -1.24 -5.01
CA MET A 81 -0.15 -1.35 -4.21
C MET A 81 -0.47 -1.90 -2.82
N SER A 82 0.03 -3.09 -2.48
CA SER A 82 -0.12 -3.65 -1.14
C SER A 82 1.11 -3.37 -0.28
N ASP A 83 0.94 -2.70 0.86
CA ASP A 83 1.99 -2.53 1.87
C ASP A 83 1.78 -3.55 2.98
N VAL A 84 2.61 -4.59 2.98
CA VAL A 84 2.51 -5.71 3.91
C VAL A 84 3.55 -5.68 5.02
N SER A 85 4.11 -4.49 5.32
CA SER A 85 5.17 -4.33 6.31
C SER A 85 4.87 -5.01 7.66
N HIS A 86 3.62 -4.95 8.15
CA HIS A 86 3.22 -5.59 9.41
C HIS A 86 2.87 -7.09 9.27
N TYR A 87 2.60 -7.57 8.05
CA TYR A 87 2.09 -8.91 7.80
C TYR A 87 3.10 -9.82 7.08
N SER A 88 4.23 -9.30 6.61
CA SER A 88 5.16 -9.98 5.72
C SER A 88 5.70 -11.31 6.24
N GLY A 89 6.02 -11.40 7.53
CA GLY A 89 6.43 -12.68 8.14
C GLY A 89 5.30 -13.71 8.18
N LEU A 90 4.07 -13.27 8.45
CA LEU A 90 2.89 -14.14 8.46
C LEU A 90 2.53 -14.62 7.05
N ILE A 91 2.67 -13.75 6.04
CA ILE A 91 2.49 -14.10 4.63
C ILE A 91 3.54 -15.12 4.21
N ALA A 92 4.82 -14.89 4.55
CA ALA A 92 5.90 -15.83 4.24
C ALA A 92 5.71 -17.21 4.91
N ALA A 93 5.06 -17.24 6.07
CA ALA A 93 4.69 -18.46 6.79
C ALA A 93 3.34 -19.08 6.34
N ASN A 94 2.67 -18.51 5.33
CA ASN A 94 1.33 -18.91 4.88
C ASN A 94 0.23 -18.84 5.97
N LEU A 95 0.37 -17.94 6.94
CA LEU A 95 -0.58 -17.70 8.03
C LEU A 95 -1.47 -16.47 7.82
N TYR A 96 -1.21 -15.69 6.77
CA TYR A 96 -1.99 -14.52 6.38
C TYR A 96 -2.21 -14.55 4.85
N PRO A 97 -3.38 -14.12 4.34
CA PRO A 97 -3.65 -14.12 2.90
C PRO A 97 -2.55 -13.44 2.08
N SER A 98 -2.11 -14.09 1.01
CA SER A 98 -1.05 -13.55 0.15
C SER A 98 -1.59 -12.40 -0.73
N PRO A 99 -0.95 -11.22 -0.76
CA PRO A 99 -1.35 -10.13 -1.66
C PRO A 99 -0.90 -10.35 -3.11
N PHE A 100 0.01 -11.32 -3.35
CA PHE A 100 0.72 -11.49 -4.61
C PHE A 100 -0.15 -12.01 -5.75
N GLU A 101 -1.32 -12.59 -5.46
CA GLU A 101 -2.28 -12.97 -6.49
C GLU A 101 -2.92 -11.74 -7.14
N HIS A 102 -3.22 -10.72 -6.34
CA HIS A 102 -4.05 -9.58 -6.76
C HIS A 102 -3.25 -8.31 -7.03
N SER A 103 -2.14 -8.08 -6.32
CA SER A 103 -1.44 -6.81 -6.34
C SER A 103 -0.58 -6.62 -7.59
N ASP A 104 -0.50 -5.38 -8.07
CA ASP A 104 0.45 -4.97 -9.10
C ASP A 104 1.85 -4.76 -8.50
N ILE A 105 1.88 -4.19 -7.29
CA ILE A 105 3.09 -3.86 -6.53
C ILE A 105 2.88 -4.30 -5.08
N VAL A 106 3.90 -4.91 -4.48
CA VAL A 106 3.91 -5.26 -3.05
C VAL A 106 5.14 -4.65 -2.41
N THR A 107 4.96 -3.81 -1.39
CA THR A 107 6.05 -3.22 -0.60
C THR A 107 6.08 -3.82 0.80
N THR A 108 7.27 -3.94 1.37
CA THR A 108 7.41 -4.39 2.76
C THR A 108 8.70 -3.89 3.38
N THR A 109 8.66 -3.62 4.68
CA THR A 109 9.88 -3.61 5.51
C THR A 109 10.37 -5.03 5.82
N THR A 110 11.67 -5.21 6.04
CA THR A 110 12.26 -6.52 6.37
C THR A 110 12.36 -6.81 7.87
N HIS A 111 12.23 -5.80 8.74
CA HIS A 111 12.57 -5.92 10.17
C HIS A 111 11.42 -6.29 11.11
N LYS A 112 10.15 -6.23 10.66
CA LYS A 112 8.98 -6.46 11.52
C LYS A 112 8.72 -7.95 11.70
N THR A 113 7.54 -8.43 11.31
CA THR A 113 7.20 -9.85 11.42
C THR A 113 8.11 -10.74 10.58
N LEU A 114 8.76 -10.20 9.54
CA LEU A 114 9.78 -10.91 8.75
C LEU A 114 11.12 -11.09 9.50
N ARG A 115 11.35 -10.36 10.60
CA ARG A 115 12.46 -10.56 11.55
C ARG A 115 13.88 -10.49 10.95
N GLY A 116 14.05 -9.75 9.87
CA GLY A 116 15.34 -9.45 9.24
C GLY A 116 15.97 -8.13 9.72
N PRO A 117 17.03 -7.64 9.05
CA PRO A 117 17.63 -6.33 9.34
C PRO A 117 16.71 -5.18 8.94
N ARG A 118 17.07 -3.94 9.31
CA ARG A 118 16.36 -2.75 8.85
C ARG A 118 16.61 -2.51 7.36
N GLY A 119 15.63 -2.85 6.55
CA GLY A 119 15.58 -2.61 5.11
C GLY A 119 14.15 -2.68 4.60
N ALA A 120 14.00 -2.65 3.28
CA ALA A 120 12.73 -2.77 2.59
C ALA A 120 12.89 -3.48 1.24
N MET A 121 11.80 -4.04 0.73
CA MET A 121 11.73 -4.66 -0.59
C MET A 121 10.52 -4.13 -1.34
N ILE A 122 10.66 -4.03 -2.66
CA ILE A 122 9.59 -3.68 -3.59
C ILE A 122 9.47 -4.82 -4.61
N PHE A 123 8.40 -5.60 -4.49
CA PHE A 123 8.03 -6.60 -5.48
C PHE A 123 7.06 -5.97 -6.48
N PHE A 124 7.15 -6.37 -7.74
CA PHE A 124 6.32 -5.81 -8.80
C PHE A 124 6.05 -6.81 -9.91
N ARG A 125 4.91 -6.65 -10.60
CA ARG A 125 4.71 -7.29 -11.90
C ARG A 125 5.75 -6.77 -12.89
N LYS A 126 6.27 -7.64 -13.75
CA LYS A 126 7.38 -7.33 -14.67
C LYS A 126 7.16 -6.10 -15.55
N LYS A 127 5.91 -5.76 -15.88
CA LYS A 127 5.56 -4.51 -16.61
C LYS A 127 6.04 -3.21 -15.92
N TYR A 128 6.33 -3.22 -14.61
CA TYR A 128 6.80 -2.06 -13.85
C TYR A 128 8.33 -2.04 -13.60
N GLU A 129 9.08 -3.05 -14.07
CA GLU A 129 10.49 -3.25 -13.72
C GLU A 129 11.36 -2.02 -13.99
N LYS A 130 11.28 -1.47 -15.20
CA LYS A 130 12.05 -0.27 -15.57
C LYS A 130 11.67 0.93 -14.71
N ALA A 131 10.38 1.17 -14.52
CA ALA A 131 9.89 2.35 -13.79
C ALA A 131 10.33 2.33 -12.32
N ILE A 132 10.21 1.18 -11.65
CA ILE A 132 10.54 1.05 -10.22
C ILE A 132 12.05 1.07 -10.02
N ASN A 133 12.81 0.28 -10.80
CA ASN A 133 14.27 0.24 -10.63
C ASN A 133 14.90 1.62 -10.88
N SER A 134 14.48 2.33 -11.94
CA SER A 134 14.98 3.68 -12.23
C SER A 134 14.56 4.73 -11.19
N ALA A 135 13.41 4.56 -10.55
CA ALA A 135 12.97 5.42 -9.45
C ALA A 135 13.81 5.21 -8.18
N VAL A 136 14.25 3.98 -7.89
CA VAL A 136 15.17 3.70 -6.78
C VAL A 136 16.55 4.27 -7.09
N PHE A 137 17.16 3.85 -8.20
CA PHE A 137 18.44 4.35 -8.67
C PHE A 137 18.38 4.62 -10.18
N PRO A 138 18.77 5.81 -10.65
CA PRO A 138 19.53 6.85 -9.94
C PRO A 138 18.68 7.95 -9.30
N ALA A 139 17.35 7.84 -9.29
CA ALA A 139 16.51 9.01 -8.96
C ALA A 139 16.45 9.37 -7.47
N LEU A 140 16.26 8.40 -6.57
CA LEU A 140 16.02 8.67 -5.14
C LEU A 140 17.14 8.17 -4.21
N GLN A 141 17.94 7.21 -4.64
CA GLN A 141 19.06 6.65 -3.90
C GLN A 141 20.34 6.63 -4.73
N GLY A 142 21.48 6.58 -4.04
CA GLY A 142 22.82 6.42 -4.61
C GLY A 142 23.33 4.97 -4.48
N GLY A 143 24.49 4.79 -3.84
CA GLY A 143 25.07 3.46 -3.63
C GLY A 143 24.23 2.57 -2.70
N PRO A 144 24.09 1.26 -2.98
CA PRO A 144 23.37 0.34 -2.12
C PRO A 144 24.11 0.09 -0.81
N HIS A 145 23.36 -0.23 0.25
CA HIS A 145 23.93 -0.70 1.53
C HIS A 145 24.09 -2.22 1.48
N LEU A 146 25.32 -2.70 1.25
CA LEU A 146 25.68 -4.13 1.15
C LEU A 146 25.82 -4.80 2.52
#